data_AF-H1L1T2-F1
#
_entry.id   AF-H1L1T2-F1
#
_cell.length_a   1.000
_cell.length_b   1.000
_cell.length_c   1.000
_cell.angle_alpha   90.00
_cell.angle_beta   90.00
_cell.angle_gamma   90.00
#
_symmetry.space_group_name_H-M   'P 1'
#
loop_
_entity.id
_entity.type
_entity.pdbx_description
1 polymer ?
#
loop_
_entity_poly.entity_id
_entity_poly.type
_entity_poly.pdbx_seq_one_letter_code
_entity_poly.pdbx_strand_id
1 'polypeptide(L)'
;MSFGEFQEVKNASWRIEEFHRGVKQCCNIGNFFVRKRFPVLGHISLAMRAFFILEKIRIDKKITWYEFRRELNRIAVGNAIISLCKETGLLLI
;
A
#
# COMPACT_ATOMS: atom_id res chain seq x y z
N MET A 1 6.55 31.22 -19.87
CA MET A 1 5.86 30.58 -18.74
C MET A 1 5.71 31.59 -17.64
N SER A 2 4.48 31.98 -17.31
CA SER A 2 4.14 32.85 -16.19
C SER A 2 4.28 32.10 -14.85
N PHE A 3 4.29 32.84 -13.74
CA PHE A 3 4.29 32.24 -12.41
C PHE A 3 3.04 31.38 -12.14
N GLY A 4 1.88 31.77 -12.67
CA GLY A 4 0.64 31.00 -12.57
C GLY A 4 0.75 29.63 -13.27
N GLU A 5 1.22 29.63 -14.51
CA GLU A 5 1.44 28.39 -15.28
C GLU A 5 2.44 27.45 -14.60
N PHE A 6 3.52 28.00 -14.02
CA PHE A 6 4.49 27.21 -13.25
C PHE A 6 3.84 26.54 -12.03
N GLN A 7 3.01 27.27 -11.28
CA GLN A 7 2.39 26.75 -10.07
C GLN A 7 1.38 25.63 -10.38
N GLU A 8 0.64 25.74 -11.49
CA GLU A 8 -0.26 24.69 -11.96
C GLU A 8 0.50 23.40 -12.29
N VAL A 9 1.58 23.50 -13.07
CA VAL A 9 2.43 22.35 -13.43
C VAL A 9 3.03 21.71 -12.18
N LYS A 10 3.52 22.52 -11.24
CA LYS A 10 4.07 22.04 -9.95
C LYS A 10 3.02 21.28 -9.15
N ASN A 11 1.80 21.82 -9.02
CA ASN A 11 0.71 21.16 -8.31
C ASN A 11 0.31 19.84 -8.98
N ALA A 12 0.30 19.79 -10.31
CA ALA A 12 0.05 18.56 -11.06
C ALA A 12 1.16 17.51 -10.82
N SER A 13 2.44 17.93 -10.81
CA SER A 13 3.57 17.02 -10.55
C SER A 13 3.52 16.41 -9.15
N TRP A 14 2.99 17.14 -8.17
CA TRP A 14 2.90 16.64 -6.79
C TRP A 14 2.02 15.39 -6.69
N ARG A 15 0.98 15.28 -7.54
CA ARG A 15 0.13 14.09 -7.60
C ARG A 15 0.90 12.82 -7.98
N ILE A 16 1.94 12.96 -8.81
CA ILE A 16 2.83 11.85 -9.17
C ILE A 16 3.66 11.43 -7.95
N GLU A 17 4.15 12.39 -7.16
CA GLU A 17 4.89 12.10 -5.93
C GLU A 17 4.00 11.46 -4.85
N GLU A 18 2.74 11.89 -4.74
CA GLU A 18 1.76 11.26 -3.86
C GLU A 18 1.49 9.82 -4.28
N PHE A 19 1.29 9.57 -5.58
CA PHE A 19 1.18 8.23 -6.14
C PHE A 19 2.41 7.37 -5.78
N HIS A 20 3.62 7.85 -6.06
CA HIS A 20 4.85 7.12 -5.74
C HIS A 20 4.96 6.80 -4.25
N ARG A 21 4.59 7.73 -3.38
CA ARG A 21 4.60 7.54 -1.93
C ARG A 21 3.61 6.46 -1.52
N GLY A 22 2.39 6.50 -2.02
CA GLY A 22 1.35 5.51 -1.75
C GLY A 22 1.76 4.10 -2.17
N VAL A 23 2.28 3.94 -3.39
CA VAL A 23 2.73 2.64 -3.91
C VAL A 23 3.94 2.11 -3.10
N LYS A 24 4.94 2.96 -2.81
CA LYS A 24 6.13 2.55 -2.03
C LYS A 24 5.76 2.13 -0.60
N GLN A 25 4.98 2.94 0.09
CA GLN A 25 4.73 2.76 1.52
C GLN A 25 3.60 1.76 1.81
N CYS A 26 2.56 1.72 0.97
CA CYS A 26 1.39 0.87 1.22
C CYS A 26 1.39 -0.43 0.41
N CYS A 27 2.09 -0.49 -0.73
CA CYS A 27 2.11 -1.63 -1.64
C CYS A 27 3.50 -2.29 -1.79
N ASN A 28 4.50 -1.80 -1.07
CA ASN A 28 5.81 -2.46 -0.91
C ASN A 28 6.60 -2.65 -2.22
N ILE A 29 6.34 -1.85 -3.27
CA ILE A 29 6.89 -2.04 -4.62
C ILE A 29 8.43 -2.02 -4.69
N GLY A 30 9.08 -1.35 -3.73
CA GLY A 30 10.54 -1.25 -3.65
C GLY A 30 11.20 -2.32 -2.79
N ASN A 31 10.41 -3.10 -2.04
CA ASN A 31 10.90 -4.05 -1.05
C ASN A 31 10.81 -5.48 -1.62
N PHE A 32 11.57 -5.72 -2.68
CA PHE A 32 11.65 -7.01 -3.37
C PHE A 32 13.08 -7.25 -3.86
N PHE A 33 13.75 -8.27 -3.31
CA PHE A 33 15.19 -8.49 -3.51
C PHE A 33 15.53 -9.46 -4.66
N VAL A 34 14.52 -10.03 -5.33
CA VAL A 34 14.75 -10.97 -6.44
C VAL A 34 15.26 -10.20 -7.67
N ARG A 35 16.24 -10.76 -8.39
CA ARG A 35 16.87 -10.13 -9.56
C ARG A 35 16.49 -10.73 -10.92
N LYS A 36 15.66 -11.78 -10.91
CA LYS A 36 15.16 -12.41 -12.15
C LYS A 36 14.06 -11.53 -12.78
N ARG A 37 14.12 -11.35 -14.11
CA ARG A 37 13.20 -10.50 -14.88
C ARG A 37 11.71 -10.77 -14.57
N PHE A 38 11.27 -12.03 -14.72
CA PHE A 38 9.86 -12.37 -14.56
C PHE A 38 9.32 -12.12 -13.15
N PRO A 39 10.00 -12.56 -12.07
CA PRO A 39 9.59 -12.21 -10.71
C PRO A 39 9.53 -10.70 -10.45
N VAL A 40 10.50 -9.92 -10.95
CA VAL A 40 10.49 -8.45 -10.77
C VAL A 40 9.28 -7.82 -11.45
N LEU A 41 8.99 -8.20 -12.71
CA LEU A 41 7.81 -7.73 -13.42
C LEU A 41 6.53 -8.13 -12.70
N GLY A 42 6.43 -9.38 -12.24
CA GLY A 42 5.29 -9.87 -11.48
C GLY A 42 5.07 -9.09 -10.18
N HIS A 43 6.13 -8.80 -9.43
CA HIS A 43 6.06 -7.99 -8.22
C HIS A 43 5.55 -6.57 -8.50
N ILE A 44 6.10 -5.90 -9.51
CA ILE A 44 5.67 -4.55 -9.92
C ILE A 44 4.19 -4.57 -10.34
N SER A 45 3.78 -5.53 -11.17
CA SER A 45 2.38 -5.66 -11.62
C SER A 45 1.42 -5.89 -10.46
N LEU A 46 1.78 -6.75 -9.49
CA LEU A 46 0.95 -7.01 -8.31
C LEU A 46 0.88 -5.80 -7.39
N ALA A 47 1.99 -5.08 -7.17
CA ALA A 47 2.02 -3.86 -6.38
C ALA A 47 1.12 -2.76 -6.98
N MET A 48 1.13 -2.60 -8.32
CA MET A 48 0.26 -1.65 -9.01
C MET A 48 -1.22 -2.04 -8.88
N ARG A 49 -1.55 -3.34 -9.06
CA ARG A 49 -2.93 -3.83 -8.84
C ARG A 49 -3.40 -3.58 -7.42
N ALA A 50 -2.55 -3.86 -6.42
CA ALA A 50 -2.85 -3.59 -5.02
C ALA A 50 -3.11 -2.09 -4.77
N PHE A 51 -2.34 -1.21 -5.40
CA PHE A 51 -2.54 0.23 -5.29
C PHE A 51 -3.89 0.68 -5.88
N PHE A 52 -4.31 0.15 -7.03
CA PHE A 52 -5.62 0.50 -7.59
C PHE A 52 -6.78 0.06 -6.69
N ILE A 53 -6.67 -1.11 -6.07
CA ILE A 53 -7.66 -1.57 -5.08
C ILE A 53 -7.67 -0.63 -3.86
N LEU A 54 -6.48 -0.29 -3.36
CA LEU A 54 -6.32 0.63 -2.24
C LEU A 54 -6.90 2.02 -2.53
N GLU A 55 -6.69 2.54 -3.73
CA GLU A 55 -7.20 3.84 -4.17
C GLU A 55 -8.72 3.83 -4.31
N LYS A 56 -9.29 2.76 -4.86
CA LYS A 56 -10.73 2.56 -4.89
C LYS A 56 -11.33 2.61 -3.48
N ILE A 57 -10.72 1.91 -2.52
CA ILE A 57 -11.18 1.88 -1.13
C ILE A 57 -11.03 3.26 -0.47
N ARG A 58 -9.93 3.98 -0.74
CA ARG A 58 -9.71 5.35 -0.26
C ARG A 58 -10.87 6.26 -0.67
N ILE A 59 -11.27 6.19 -1.94
CA ILE A 59 -12.38 6.98 -2.51
C ILE A 59 -13.71 6.54 -1.90
N ASP A 60 -14.01 5.24 -1.93
CA ASP A 60 -15.30 4.69 -1.52
C ASP A 60 -15.56 4.92 -0.02
N LYS A 61 -14.53 4.75 0.83
CA LYS A 61 -14.65 4.87 2.29
C LYS A 61 -14.23 6.23 2.85
N LYS A 62 -13.68 7.13 2.03
CA LYS A 62 -13.13 8.44 2.44
C LYS A 62 -12.09 8.35 3.57
N ILE A 63 -11.31 7.28 3.59
CA ILE A 63 -10.19 7.07 4.53
C ILE A 63 -8.86 7.19 3.78
N THR A 64 -7.77 7.46 4.47
CA THR A 64 -6.43 7.50 3.86
C THR A 64 -5.90 6.10 3.54
N TRP A 65 -4.96 6.00 2.60
CA TRP A 65 -4.22 4.75 2.32
C TRP A 65 -3.59 4.15 3.58
N TYR A 66 -3.03 4.99 4.43
CA TYR A 66 -2.32 4.58 5.64
C TYR A 66 -3.26 4.01 6.70
N GLU A 67 -4.45 4.61 6.87
CA GLU A 67 -5.47 4.11 7.79
C GLU A 67 -5.91 2.70 7.39
N PHE A 68 -6.29 2.52 6.13
CA PHE A 68 -6.71 1.22 5.62
C PHE A 68 -5.59 0.18 5.72
N ARG A 69 -4.36 0.55 5.37
CA ARG A 69 -3.19 -0.34 5.48
C ARG A 69 -2.92 -0.76 6.93
N ARG A 70 -3.01 0.16 7.88
CA ARG A 70 -2.87 -0.14 9.32
C ARG A 70 -3.97 -1.05 9.82
N GLU A 71 -5.21 -0.81 9.41
CA GLU A 71 -6.35 -1.65 9.76
C GLU A 71 -6.18 -3.07 9.25
N LEU A 72 -5.86 -3.24 7.96
CA LEU A 72 -5.56 -4.54 7.37
C LEU A 72 -4.46 -5.29 8.11
N ASN A 73 -3.35 -4.60 8.43
CA ASN A 73 -2.25 -5.23 9.17
C ASN A 73 -2.68 -5.66 10.58
N ARG A 74 -3.46 -4.84 11.29
CA ARG A 74 -3.98 -5.21 12.62
C ARG A 74 -4.86 -6.46 12.57
N ILE A 75 -5.76 -6.54 11.59
CA ILE A 75 -6.65 -7.70 11.42
C ILE A 75 -5.82 -8.94 11.07
N ALA A 76 -4.93 -8.84 10.10
CA ALA A 76 -4.12 -9.97 9.65
C ALA A 76 -3.21 -10.52 10.76
N VAL A 77 -2.47 -9.64 11.45
CA VAL A 77 -1.57 -10.02 12.54
C VAL A 77 -2.36 -10.53 13.75
N GLY A 78 -3.45 -9.85 14.12
CA GLY A 78 -4.31 -10.29 15.23
C GLY A 78 -4.87 -11.68 15.02
N ASN A 79 -5.41 -11.96 13.83
CA ASN A 79 -5.93 -13.29 13.49
C ASN A 79 -4.83 -14.36 13.50
N ALA A 80 -3.63 -14.04 13.00
CA ALA A 80 -2.50 -14.96 13.02
C ALA A 80 -2.08 -15.31 14.46
N ILE A 81 -1.96 -14.31 15.34
CA ILE A 81 -1.63 -14.52 16.75
C ILE A 81 -2.69 -15.40 17.44
N ILE A 82 -3.98 -15.12 17.22
CA ILE A 82 -5.07 -15.92 17.79
C ILE A 82 -4.98 -17.38 17.31
N SER A 83 -4.69 -17.62 16.03
CA SER A 83 -4.49 -18.98 15.50
C SER A 83 -3.35 -19.70 16.23
N LEU A 84 -2.19 -19.04 16.35
CA LEU A 84 -1.03 -19.59 17.05
C LEU A 84 -1.33 -19.91 18.51
N CYS A 85 -2.00 -19.01 19.24
CA CYS A 85 -2.36 -19.25 20.64
C CYS A 85 -3.30 -20.47 20.80
N LYS A 86 -4.21 -20.69 19.85
CA LYS A 86 -5.07 -21.90 19.84
C LYS A 86 -4.27 -23.16 19.59
N GLU A 87 -3.38 -23.14 18.60
CA GLU A 87 -2.53 -24.29 18.23
C GLU A 87 -1.57 -24.69 19.37
N THR A 88 -1.08 -23.70 20.12
CA THR A 88 -0.11 -23.91 21.20
C THR A 88 -0.76 -24.16 22.57
N GLY A 89 -2.09 -24.18 22.66
CA GLY A 89 -2.82 -24.36 23.92
C GLY A 89 -2.68 -23.18 24.90
N LEU A 90 -2.16 -22.05 24.43
CA LEU A 90 -2.00 -20.80 25.19
C LEU A 90 -3.30 -19.98 25.27
N LEU A 91 -4.30 -20.30 24.45
CA LEU A 91 -5.64 -19.71 24.56
C LEU A 91 -6.45 -20.47 25.64
N LEU A 92 -6.09 -20.25 26.91
CA LEU A 92 -6.92 -20.65 28.06
C LEU A 92 -7.83 -19.48 28.41
N ILE A 93 -9.10 -19.59 27.97
CA ILE A 93 -10.24 -18.70 28.29
C ILE A 93 -10.26 -17.40 27.48
#